data_AF-A0A926BJ56-F1
#
_entry.id   AF-A0A926BJ56-F1
#
_cell.length_a   1.000
_cell.length_b   1.000
_cell.length_c   1.000
_cell.angle_alpha   90.00
_cell.angle_beta   90.00
_cell.angle_gamma   90.00
#
_symmetry.space_group_name_H-M   'P 1'
#
loop_
_entity.id
_entity.type
_entity.pdbx_description
1 polymer ?
#
loop_
_entity_poly.entity_id
_entity_poly.type
_entity_poly.pdbx_seq_one_letter_code
_entity_poly.pdbx_strand_id
1 'polypeptide(L)'
;MPRFSLHPTTLVFALFFVLATSCSDVTEQRDEDVTVSPGVVFSRDGTRSDGFQTLAIDLANASARPVVVAQNVSRDKNNFVGDAFTVRDWCEKNGAIGGLNGGYFGVTYDEIGSRKQIVQLAVVNGKVVAPGSDTPSSRTPGERYLRSAIGFYADGTPEIAWATGTVKNVIRTYGSPTNPTQRKPWSRIRYAVACGPRLYAQGIRRITDKEERLVSPGNLIRAFVAYDTDASGKPVHFVMGRADSATYVEVA
;
A
#
# COMPACT_ATOMS: atom_id res chain seq x y z
N MET A 1 -36.08 4.21 -4.10
CA MET A 1 -35.19 3.17 -3.55
C MET A 1 -34.17 2.79 -4.61
N PRO A 2 -32.88 3.17 -4.50
CA PRO A 2 -31.89 2.66 -5.44
C PRO A 2 -31.46 1.25 -4.99
N ARG A 3 -31.74 0.26 -5.85
CA ARG A 3 -31.16 -1.08 -5.77
C ARG A 3 -29.69 -0.97 -6.17
N PHE A 4 -28.78 -1.23 -5.24
CA PHE A 4 -27.37 -1.44 -5.58
C PHE A 4 -27.17 -2.90 -6.00
N SER A 5 -26.73 -3.06 -7.25
CA SER A 5 -26.26 -4.32 -7.82
C SER A 5 -24.90 -4.66 -7.18
N LEU A 6 -24.81 -5.83 -6.53
CA LEU A 6 -23.55 -6.38 -6.05
C LEU A 6 -22.75 -6.91 -7.26
N HIS A 7 -21.67 -6.22 -7.61
CA HIS A 7 -20.63 -6.70 -8.52
C HIS A 7 -19.43 -7.22 -7.71
N PRO A 8 -18.63 -8.15 -8.28
CA PRO A 8 -17.89 -9.14 -7.51
C PRO A 8 -16.75 -8.55 -6.66
N THR A 9 -16.68 -9.04 -5.43
CA THR A 9 -15.55 -9.17 -4.50
C THR A 9 -14.37 -8.23 -4.77
N THR A 10 -14.33 -7.08 -4.10
CA THR A 10 -13.19 -6.16 -4.16
C THR A 10 -12.14 -6.57 -3.10
N LEU A 11 -10.85 -6.37 -3.34
CA LEU A 11 -9.84 -6.40 -2.28
C LEU A 11 -9.37 -4.97 -2.03
N VAL A 12 -9.45 -4.50 -0.79
CA VAL A 12 -9.24 -3.08 -0.48
C VAL A 12 -7.89 -2.86 0.18
N PHE A 13 -7.03 -2.11 -0.51
CA PHE A 13 -5.99 -1.29 0.11
C PHE A 13 -6.65 -0.11 0.81
N ALA A 14 -7.02 -0.37 2.05
CA ALA A 14 -7.40 0.64 3.02
C ALA A 14 -6.14 1.33 3.53
N LEU A 15 -6.02 2.62 3.30
CA LEU A 15 -5.00 3.40 3.99
C LEU A 15 -5.28 3.33 5.53
N PHE A 16 -4.25 3.20 6.40
CA PHE A 16 -4.20 3.37 7.90
C PHE A 16 -4.17 2.17 8.91
N PHE A 17 -3.47 2.42 10.04
CA PHE A 17 -2.90 1.58 11.13
C PHE A 17 -3.83 0.64 11.94
N VAL A 18 -3.21 -0.40 12.51
CA VAL A 18 -3.72 -1.29 13.57
C VAL A 18 -3.34 -0.73 14.95
N LEU A 19 -4.32 -0.50 15.83
CA LEU A 19 -4.11 -0.60 17.28
C LEU A 19 -4.28 -2.07 17.65
N ALA A 20 -3.24 -2.66 18.24
CA ALA A 20 -3.30 -3.99 18.82
C ALA A 20 -4.38 -3.99 19.91
N THR A 21 -5.48 -4.71 19.69
CA THR A 21 -6.27 -5.23 20.79
C THR A 21 -5.86 -6.69 20.94
N SER A 22 -5.15 -6.95 22.04
CA SER A 22 -4.91 -8.30 22.53
C SER A 22 -6.27 -8.95 22.78
N CYS A 23 -6.66 -9.90 21.92
CA CYS A 23 -7.57 -10.96 22.33
C CYS A 23 -6.72 -12.07 22.91
N SER A 24 -6.78 -12.20 24.23
CA SER A 24 -6.30 -13.33 24.99
C SER A 24 -7.00 -14.62 24.53
N ASP A 25 -6.26 -15.72 24.65
CA ASP A 25 -6.72 -17.11 24.63
C ASP A 25 -7.27 -17.63 23.28
N VAL A 26 -6.35 -17.92 22.36
CA VAL A 26 -6.58 -18.94 21.32
C VAL A 26 -5.43 -19.96 21.40
N THR A 27 -5.81 -21.13 21.88
CA THR A 27 -5.09 -22.42 21.81
C THR A 27 -4.33 -22.62 20.50
N GLU A 28 -3.11 -23.17 20.61
CA GLU A 28 -2.22 -23.64 19.53
C GLU A 28 -2.96 -24.01 18.24
N GLN A 29 -3.07 -23.05 17.32
CA GLN A 29 -3.66 -23.29 16.01
C GLN A 29 -2.53 -23.30 14.97
N ARG A 30 -2.36 -24.48 14.37
CA ARG A 30 -1.31 -24.85 13.41
C ARG A 30 -1.30 -23.95 12.18
N ASP A 31 -0.14 -23.93 11.53
CA ASP A 31 0.11 -23.39 10.18
C ASP A 31 -0.95 -23.91 9.20
N GLU A 32 -1.96 -23.11 8.90
CA GLU A 32 -2.98 -23.49 7.93
C GLU A 32 -3.21 -22.34 6.94
N ASP A 33 -2.86 -22.63 5.69
CA ASP A 33 -3.29 -21.86 4.55
C ASP A 33 -4.81 -21.99 4.42
N VAL A 34 -5.51 -20.87 4.52
CA VAL A 34 -6.96 -20.78 4.38
C VAL A 34 -7.30 -20.18 3.02
N THR A 35 -7.94 -20.95 2.15
CA THR A 35 -8.50 -20.39 0.91
C THR A 35 -9.72 -19.54 1.25
N VAL A 36 -9.61 -18.22 1.11
CA VAL A 36 -10.68 -17.27 1.43
C VAL A 36 -11.64 -17.05 0.26
N SER A 37 -11.15 -17.23 -0.97
CA SER A 37 -11.93 -17.24 -2.21
C SER A 37 -11.10 -17.92 -3.32
N PRO A 38 -11.68 -18.29 -4.47
CA PRO A 38 -10.89 -18.80 -5.60
C PRO A 38 -9.70 -17.89 -5.90
N GLY A 39 -8.50 -18.45 -6.00
CA GLY A 39 -7.25 -17.73 -6.26
C GLY A 39 -6.77 -16.81 -5.13
N VAL A 40 -7.34 -16.88 -3.92
CA VAL A 40 -6.90 -16.07 -2.78
C VAL A 40 -6.71 -16.93 -1.54
N VAL A 41 -5.50 -16.90 -0.99
CA VAL A 41 -5.09 -17.72 0.15
C VAL A 41 -4.56 -16.81 1.26
N PHE A 42 -5.10 -16.97 2.46
CA PHE A 42 -4.55 -16.40 3.67
C PHE A 42 -3.60 -17.40 4.32
N SER A 43 -2.44 -16.95 4.75
CA SER A 43 -1.46 -17.77 5.46
C SER A 43 -0.94 -17.05 6.69
N ARG A 44 -0.72 -17.80 7.77
CA ARG A 44 -0.01 -17.36 8.96
C ARG A 44 1.15 -18.30 9.18
N ASP A 45 2.35 -17.74 9.23
CA ASP A 45 3.55 -18.49 9.58
C ASP A 45 3.65 -18.58 11.11
N GLY A 46 3.18 -19.69 11.66
CA GLY A 46 3.25 -20.02 13.08
C GLY A 46 4.61 -20.53 13.53
N THR A 47 5.54 -20.78 12.59
CA THR A 47 6.91 -21.19 12.92
C THR A 47 7.82 -20.02 13.28
N ARG A 48 7.46 -18.80 12.84
CA ARG A 48 8.25 -17.60 13.11
C ARG A 48 7.65 -16.77 14.24
N SER A 49 8.49 -16.37 15.19
CA SER A 49 8.10 -15.51 16.31
C SER A 49 7.79 -14.06 15.92
N ASP A 50 8.06 -13.68 14.68
CA ASP A 50 7.84 -12.33 14.13
C ASP A 50 6.43 -12.14 13.53
N GLY A 51 5.59 -13.18 13.55
CA GLY A 51 4.15 -13.09 13.31
C GLY A 51 3.76 -12.78 11.86
N PHE A 52 4.51 -13.30 10.88
CA PHE A 52 4.22 -13.07 9.47
C PHE A 52 2.86 -13.64 9.08
N GLN A 53 2.05 -12.80 8.45
CA GLN A 53 0.73 -13.11 7.93
C GLN A 53 0.64 -12.56 6.51
N THR A 54 0.08 -13.34 5.59
CA THR A 54 -0.04 -12.95 4.19
C THR A 54 -1.41 -13.25 3.62
N LEU A 55 -1.79 -12.46 2.62
CA LEU A 55 -2.87 -12.75 1.70
C LEU A 55 -2.27 -12.81 0.30
N ALA A 56 -2.11 -14.02 -0.22
CA ALA A 56 -1.61 -14.30 -1.55
C ALA A 56 -2.77 -14.33 -2.55
N ILE A 57 -2.53 -13.77 -3.73
CA ILE A 57 -3.53 -13.59 -4.79
C ILE A 57 -2.93 -14.08 -6.09
N ASP A 58 -3.53 -15.10 -6.66
CA ASP A 58 -3.33 -15.50 -8.05
C ASP A 58 -4.10 -14.53 -8.95
N LEU A 59 -3.38 -13.70 -9.70
CA LEU A 59 -3.99 -12.64 -10.52
C LEU A 59 -4.79 -13.21 -11.71
N ALA A 60 -4.52 -14.45 -12.12
CA ALA A 60 -5.27 -15.12 -13.18
C ALA A 60 -6.58 -15.72 -12.67
N ASN A 61 -6.57 -16.30 -11.47
CA ASN A 61 -7.70 -17.07 -10.95
C ASN A 61 -8.54 -16.34 -9.89
N ALA A 62 -7.99 -15.29 -9.27
CA ALA A 62 -8.72 -14.54 -8.27
C ALA A 62 -9.93 -13.83 -8.90
N SER A 63 -11.09 -13.90 -8.25
CA SER A 63 -12.20 -13.00 -8.55
C SER A 63 -11.99 -11.62 -7.95
N ALA A 64 -11.12 -11.52 -6.94
CA ALA A 64 -10.83 -10.28 -6.24
C ALA A 64 -9.75 -9.45 -6.94
N ARG A 65 -9.88 -8.12 -6.82
CA ARG A 65 -8.93 -7.16 -7.40
C ARG A 65 -8.46 -6.15 -6.37
N PRO A 66 -7.15 -5.89 -6.27
CA PRO A 66 -6.62 -4.88 -5.36
C PRO A 66 -7.00 -3.47 -5.82
N VAL A 67 -7.51 -2.67 -4.89
CA VAL A 67 -7.85 -1.25 -5.12
C VAL A 67 -7.35 -0.38 -3.99
N VAL A 68 -6.97 0.87 -4.25
CA VAL A 68 -6.68 1.86 -3.20
C VAL A 68 -7.95 2.67 -2.92
N VAL A 69 -8.32 2.77 -1.64
CA VAL A 69 -9.47 3.59 -1.21
C VAL A 69 -9.01 4.82 -0.42
N ALA A 70 -9.65 5.94 -0.74
CA ALA A 70 -9.64 7.17 0.06
C ALA A 70 -10.95 7.92 -0.24
N GLN A 71 -11.54 8.56 0.78
CA GLN A 71 -12.82 9.26 0.64
C GLN A 71 -12.74 10.69 1.19
N ASN A 72 -13.64 11.53 0.68
CA ASN A 72 -13.81 12.93 1.08
C ASN A 72 -12.48 13.70 1.12
N VAL A 73 -11.61 13.42 0.14
CA VAL A 73 -10.30 14.04 0.05
C VAL A 73 -10.46 15.49 -0.37
N SER A 74 -9.98 16.39 0.48
CA SER A 74 -9.96 17.83 0.25
C SER A 74 -8.55 18.39 0.46
N ARG A 75 -8.32 19.58 -0.09
CA ARG A 75 -7.09 20.32 0.15
C ARG A 75 -7.32 21.28 1.32
N ASP A 76 -6.46 21.20 2.33
CA ASP A 76 -6.39 22.15 3.44
C ASP A 76 -4.99 22.77 3.44
N LYS A 77 -4.91 24.07 3.11
CA LYS A 77 -3.65 24.79 2.89
C LYS A 77 -2.73 24.03 1.91
N ASN A 78 -1.61 23.51 2.41
CA ASN A 78 -0.61 22.77 1.64
C ASN A 78 -0.74 21.25 1.76
N ASN A 79 -1.79 20.77 2.45
CA ASN A 79 -2.00 19.37 2.75
C ASN A 79 -3.24 18.83 2.05
N PHE A 80 -3.23 17.52 1.81
CA PHE A 80 -4.40 16.77 1.36
C PHE A 80 -4.91 15.97 2.54
N VAL A 81 -6.20 16.04 2.83
CA VAL A 81 -6.81 15.46 4.01
C VAL A 81 -7.98 14.61 3.57
N GLY A 82 -8.07 13.39 4.07
CA GLY A 82 -9.18 12.47 3.80
C GLY A 82 -9.72 11.85 5.08
N ASP A 83 -10.80 11.10 4.93
CA ASP A 83 -11.39 10.36 6.04
C ASP A 83 -10.49 9.21 6.48
N ALA A 84 -10.45 8.98 7.78
CA ALA A 84 -9.71 7.92 8.44
C ALA A 84 -10.70 6.93 9.09
N PHE A 85 -10.58 5.66 8.71
CA PHE A 85 -11.31 4.53 9.29
C PHE A 85 -10.31 3.40 9.59
N THR A 86 -10.71 2.40 10.39
CA THR A 86 -9.89 1.21 10.57
C THR A 86 -9.86 0.37 9.29
N VAL A 87 -8.88 -0.54 9.12
CA VAL A 87 -8.85 -1.48 7.99
C VAL A 87 -10.14 -2.30 7.93
N ARG A 88 -10.65 -2.75 9.09
CA ARG A 88 -11.91 -3.48 9.20
C ARG A 88 -13.07 -2.67 8.63
N ASP A 89 -13.26 -1.45 9.10
CA ASP A 89 -14.37 -0.58 8.64
C ASP A 89 -14.28 -0.33 7.14
N TRP A 90 -13.06 -0.14 6.62
CA TRP A 90 -12.85 0.01 5.18
C TRP A 90 -13.21 -1.25 4.40
N CYS A 91 -12.83 -2.43 4.89
CA CYS A 91 -13.20 -3.70 4.27
C CYS A 91 -14.72 -3.89 4.29
N GLU A 92 -15.37 -3.68 5.44
CA GLU A 92 -16.83 -3.80 5.58
C GLU A 92 -17.57 -2.85 4.64
N LYS A 93 -17.18 -1.56 4.63
CA LYS A 93 -17.81 -0.52 3.80
C LYS A 93 -17.71 -0.79 2.29
N ASN A 94 -16.66 -1.49 1.85
CA ASN A 94 -16.39 -1.74 0.43
C ASN A 94 -16.61 -3.21 0.03
N GLY A 95 -17.14 -4.05 0.93
CA GLY A 95 -17.35 -5.48 0.66
C GLY A 95 -16.05 -6.21 0.33
N ALA A 96 -14.98 -5.91 1.07
CA ALA A 96 -13.66 -6.46 0.81
C ALA A 96 -13.38 -7.73 1.60
N ILE A 97 -12.70 -8.69 0.96
CA ILE A 97 -12.27 -9.94 1.62
C ILE A 97 -11.06 -9.77 2.54
N GLY A 98 -10.35 -8.64 2.43
CA GLY A 98 -9.17 -8.33 3.22
C GLY A 98 -8.60 -6.97 2.86
N GLY A 99 -7.66 -6.51 3.68
CA GLY A 99 -6.99 -5.23 3.48
C GLY A 99 -5.77 -5.03 4.37
N LEU A 100 -4.99 -4.01 4.01
CA LEU A 100 -3.73 -3.64 4.64
C LEU A 100 -3.61 -2.12 4.65
N ASN A 101 -3.07 -1.55 5.74
CA ASN A 101 -2.68 -0.16 5.77
C ASN A 101 -1.67 0.18 4.65
N GLY A 102 -2.07 1.00 3.67
CA GLY A 102 -1.23 1.31 2.50
C GLY A 102 -0.17 2.39 2.73
N GLY A 103 -0.56 3.66 2.61
CA GLY A 103 0.33 4.82 2.60
C GLY A 103 0.68 5.41 3.97
N TYR A 104 1.41 6.52 3.96
CA TYR A 104 1.86 7.20 5.18
C TYR A 104 0.98 8.36 5.63
N PHE A 105 0.96 8.47 6.96
CA PHE A 105 0.21 9.36 7.85
C PHE A 105 0.87 10.68 8.22
N GLY A 106 0.20 11.83 8.07
CA GLY A 106 0.60 13.05 8.76
C GLY A 106 -0.31 13.38 9.94
N VAL A 107 -0.51 14.67 10.17
CA VAL A 107 -1.28 15.18 11.31
C VAL A 107 -2.77 14.85 11.19
N THR A 108 -3.43 14.79 12.36
CA THR A 108 -4.88 14.66 12.50
C THR A 108 -5.53 16.03 12.44
N TYR A 109 -6.67 16.14 11.75
CA TYR A 109 -7.34 17.41 11.42
C TYR A 109 -8.62 17.67 12.22
N ASP A 110 -9.00 16.74 13.07
CA ASP A 110 -10.14 16.82 13.96
C ASP A 110 -9.81 16.19 15.32
N GLU A 111 -10.60 16.53 16.34
CA GLU A 111 -10.35 16.05 17.70
C GLU A 111 -10.62 14.55 17.86
N ILE A 112 -11.54 14.02 17.05
CA ILE A 112 -11.98 12.63 17.11
C ILE A 112 -11.17 11.67 16.22
N GLY A 113 -10.20 12.17 15.46
CA GLY A 113 -9.31 11.32 14.66
C GLY A 113 -9.87 10.83 13.33
N SER A 114 -11.04 11.32 12.89
CA SER A 114 -11.71 10.88 11.67
C SER A 114 -11.14 11.52 10.40
N ARG A 115 -10.23 12.49 10.53
CA ARG A 115 -9.60 13.20 9.40
C ARG A 115 -8.10 13.23 9.53
N LYS A 116 -7.37 12.77 8.51
CA LYS A 116 -5.90 12.70 8.54
C LYS A 116 -5.25 13.17 7.24
N GLN A 117 -4.07 13.77 7.38
CA GLN A 117 -3.23 14.18 6.26
C GLN A 117 -2.76 12.98 5.45
N ILE A 118 -3.04 12.94 4.16
CA ILE A 118 -2.44 12.00 3.22
C ILE A 118 -1.04 12.48 2.88
N VAL A 119 -0.03 11.66 3.18
CA VAL A 119 1.37 11.97 2.85
C VAL A 119 1.73 11.31 1.52
N GLN A 120 2.19 12.13 0.57
CA GLN A 120 2.63 11.72 -0.77
C GLN A 120 1.48 11.26 -1.69
N LEU A 121 1.82 10.56 -2.78
CA LEU A 121 0.91 10.20 -3.87
C LEU A 121 -0.26 9.33 -3.38
N ALA A 122 -1.47 9.67 -3.78
CA ALA A 122 -2.65 8.83 -3.71
C ALA A 122 -3.51 9.02 -4.98
N VAL A 123 -3.90 7.91 -5.59
CA VAL A 123 -4.72 7.84 -6.80
C VAL A 123 -5.88 6.90 -6.55
N VAL A 124 -7.10 7.37 -6.83
CA VAL A 124 -8.34 6.61 -6.66
C VAL A 124 -9.15 6.74 -7.94
N ASN A 125 -9.52 5.61 -8.55
CA ASN A 125 -10.30 5.57 -9.79
C ASN A 125 -9.71 6.43 -10.93
N GLY A 126 -8.38 6.41 -11.08
CA GLY A 126 -7.64 7.16 -12.10
C GLY A 126 -7.50 8.66 -11.80
N LYS A 127 -8.02 9.13 -10.66
CA LYS A 127 -7.91 10.52 -10.22
C LYS A 127 -6.82 10.65 -9.16
N VAL A 128 -5.90 11.59 -9.37
CA VAL A 128 -4.93 11.98 -8.35
C VAL A 128 -5.67 12.76 -7.26
N VAL A 129 -5.81 12.15 -6.08
CA VAL A 129 -6.45 12.77 -4.91
C VAL A 129 -5.42 13.41 -3.97
N ALA A 130 -4.18 12.93 -3.98
CA ALA A 130 -3.02 13.60 -3.43
C ALA A 130 -1.83 13.42 -4.41
N PRO A 131 -1.21 14.50 -4.93
CA PRO A 131 -0.16 14.38 -5.94
C PRO A 131 1.17 13.88 -5.37
N GLY A 132 1.45 14.13 -4.10
CA GLY A 132 2.81 14.03 -3.58
C GLY A 132 3.78 15.00 -4.26
N SER A 133 5.05 14.89 -3.90
CA SER A 133 6.12 15.71 -4.45
C SER A 133 7.48 15.08 -4.19
N ASP A 134 8.45 15.37 -5.05
CA ASP A 134 9.83 15.28 -4.64
C ASP A 134 10.10 16.36 -3.59
N THR A 135 10.62 15.95 -2.45
CA THR A 135 10.71 16.77 -1.24
C THR A 135 12.17 17.16 -1.03
N PRO A 136 12.47 18.45 -0.76
CA PRO A 136 13.81 18.84 -0.34
C PRO A 136 14.23 18.08 0.93
N SER A 137 15.47 17.59 0.95
CA SER A 137 16.05 16.98 2.13
C SER A 137 16.40 18.06 3.15
N SER A 138 15.87 17.95 4.37
CA SER A 138 16.30 18.80 5.50
C SER A 138 17.66 18.38 6.07
N ARG A 139 18.10 17.14 5.80
CA ARG A 139 19.38 16.59 6.28
C ARG A 139 20.54 16.85 5.33
N THR A 140 20.27 16.89 4.04
CA THR A 140 21.29 17.08 3.00
C THR A 140 20.86 18.21 2.07
N PRO A 141 21.28 19.46 2.34
CA PRO A 141 20.92 20.60 1.50
C PRO A 141 21.24 20.34 0.03
N GLY A 142 20.28 20.66 -0.86
CA GLY A 142 20.41 20.45 -2.31
C GLY A 142 19.94 19.08 -2.81
N GLU A 143 19.77 18.08 -1.93
CA GLU A 143 19.19 16.80 -2.34
C GLU A 143 17.66 16.83 -2.28
N ARG A 144 17.03 16.12 -3.22
CA ARG A 144 15.58 15.87 -3.23
C ARG A 144 15.32 14.38 -3.14
N TYR A 145 14.22 14.00 -2.50
CA TYR A 145 13.80 12.61 -2.40
C TYR A 145 12.33 12.43 -2.71
N LEU A 146 11.93 11.24 -3.13
CA LEU A 146 10.52 10.87 -3.24
C LEU A 146 10.31 9.42 -2.79
N ARG A 147 9.06 9.07 -2.49
CA ARG A 147 8.71 7.74 -1.98
C ARG A 147 8.30 6.79 -3.10
N SER A 148 8.61 5.52 -2.92
CA SER A 148 8.04 4.45 -3.71
C SER A 148 6.53 4.36 -3.51
N ALA A 149 5.84 3.89 -4.54
CA ALA A 149 4.41 3.72 -4.59
C ALA A 149 4.09 2.36 -5.21
N ILE A 150 3.04 1.73 -4.69
CA ILE A 150 2.35 0.63 -5.37
C ILE A 150 1.19 1.21 -6.16
N GLY A 151 1.06 0.81 -7.42
CA GLY A 151 -0.04 1.16 -8.30
C GLY A 151 -0.71 -0.08 -8.86
N PHE A 152 -1.98 0.05 -9.21
CA PHE A 152 -2.80 -0.98 -9.83
C PHE A 152 -3.47 -0.42 -11.08
N TYR A 153 -3.36 -1.17 -12.17
CA TYR A 153 -4.12 -0.93 -13.39
C TYR A 153 -5.61 -1.32 -13.19
N ALA A 154 -6.46 -0.98 -14.17
CA ALA A 154 -7.89 -1.28 -14.08
C ALA A 154 -8.21 -2.78 -14.01
N ASP A 155 -7.32 -3.63 -14.52
CA ASP A 155 -7.42 -5.09 -14.47
C ASP A 155 -6.85 -5.70 -13.17
N GLY A 156 -6.32 -4.86 -12.26
CA GLY A 156 -5.68 -5.26 -11.00
C GLY A 156 -4.19 -5.57 -11.09
N THR A 157 -3.58 -5.47 -12.28
CA THR A 157 -2.15 -5.69 -12.44
C THR A 157 -1.35 -4.71 -11.56
N PRO A 158 -0.43 -5.19 -10.68
CA PRO A 158 0.38 -4.33 -9.83
C PRO A 158 1.62 -3.79 -10.55
N GLU A 159 2.08 -2.60 -10.16
CA GLU A 159 3.41 -2.07 -10.50
C GLU A 159 3.96 -1.26 -9.32
N ILE A 160 5.25 -1.45 -8.99
CA ILE A 160 5.94 -0.66 -7.96
C ILE A 160 6.94 0.29 -8.62
N ALA A 161 6.75 1.59 -8.38
CA ALA A 161 7.58 2.65 -8.94
C ALA A 161 7.84 3.76 -7.92
N TRP A 162 8.94 4.48 -8.10
CA TRP A 162 9.09 5.81 -7.53
C TRP A 162 8.22 6.74 -8.36
N ALA A 163 7.22 7.38 -7.74
CA ALA A 163 6.20 8.10 -8.49
C ALA A 163 5.65 9.32 -7.77
N THR A 164 5.23 10.30 -8.56
CA THR A 164 4.47 11.47 -8.13
C THR A 164 3.35 11.75 -9.14
N GLY A 165 2.39 12.55 -8.72
CA GLY A 165 1.24 12.97 -9.51
C GLY A 165 1.15 14.50 -9.61
N THR A 166 0.14 14.96 -10.34
CA THR A 166 -0.23 16.37 -10.43
C THR A 166 -1.74 16.50 -10.27
N VAL A 167 -2.22 17.69 -9.93
CA VAL A 167 -3.66 17.99 -9.85
C VAL A 167 -4.38 17.87 -11.21
N LYS A 168 -3.63 17.78 -12.32
CA LYS A 168 -4.16 17.52 -13.67
C LYS A 168 -4.22 16.02 -14.01
N ASN A 169 -4.11 15.14 -13.01
CA ASN A 169 -4.09 13.68 -13.15
C ASN A 169 -2.94 13.13 -14.01
N VAL A 170 -1.82 13.86 -14.12
CA VAL A 170 -0.60 13.34 -14.74
C VAL A 170 0.24 12.67 -13.67
N ILE A 171 0.54 11.39 -13.85
CA ILE A 171 1.40 10.58 -12.95
C ILE A 171 2.71 10.27 -13.66
N ARG A 172 3.84 10.42 -12.98
CA ARG A 172 5.19 10.25 -13.52
C ARG A 172 5.97 9.25 -12.68
N THR A 173 6.74 8.39 -13.35
CA THR A 173 7.69 7.48 -12.71
C THR A 173 9.11 8.05 -12.75
N TYR A 174 9.94 7.60 -11.80
CA TYR A 174 11.31 8.06 -11.62
C TYR A 174 12.25 6.86 -11.49
N GLY A 175 13.52 7.07 -11.87
CA GLY A 175 14.52 6.01 -11.87
C GLY A 175 15.21 5.76 -10.54
N SER A 176 15.13 6.73 -9.64
CA SER A 176 15.81 6.73 -8.35
C SER A 176 14.94 7.52 -7.35
N PRO A 177 14.94 7.12 -6.06
CA PRO A 177 14.30 7.90 -5.01
C PRO A 177 15.04 9.21 -4.72
N THR A 178 16.37 9.24 -4.86
CA THR A 178 17.22 10.44 -4.61
C THR A 178 17.53 11.16 -5.91
N ASN A 179 17.47 12.50 -5.89
CA ASN A 179 17.63 13.39 -7.05
C ASN A 179 16.86 12.86 -8.27
N PRO A 180 15.53 12.72 -8.12
CA PRO A 180 14.73 11.87 -8.97
C PRO A 180 14.66 12.40 -10.40
N THR A 181 15.27 11.69 -11.34
CA THR A 181 15.12 11.95 -12.77
C THR A 181 13.89 11.23 -13.30
N GLN A 182 13.00 11.99 -13.93
CA GLN A 182 11.80 11.45 -14.54
C GLN A 182 12.15 10.43 -15.63
N ARG A 183 11.39 9.32 -15.64
CA ARG A 183 11.43 8.32 -16.70
C ARG A 183 10.22 8.47 -17.62
N LYS A 184 9.24 7.58 -17.45
CA LYS A 184 8.04 7.49 -18.29
C LYS A 184 6.80 7.97 -17.52
N PRO A 185 5.74 8.42 -18.22
CA PRO A 185 4.42 8.54 -17.62
C PRO A 185 4.00 7.21 -16.98
N TRP A 186 3.38 7.27 -15.81
CA TRP A 186 2.72 6.11 -15.20
C TRP A 186 1.26 6.06 -15.67
N SER A 187 1.09 5.88 -16.98
CA SER A 187 -0.21 6.00 -17.63
C SER A 187 -1.13 4.86 -17.24
N ARG A 188 -2.45 5.12 -17.25
CA ARG A 188 -3.53 4.12 -17.04
C ARG A 188 -3.61 3.48 -15.65
N ILE A 189 -2.79 3.91 -14.70
CA ILE A 189 -2.94 3.54 -13.30
C ILE A 189 -4.30 4.01 -12.78
N ARG A 190 -5.07 3.07 -12.22
CA ARG A 190 -6.39 3.33 -11.67
C ARG A 190 -6.33 3.60 -10.17
N TYR A 191 -5.42 2.92 -9.47
CA TYR A 191 -5.26 3.07 -8.04
C TYR A 191 -3.77 3.16 -7.73
N ALA A 192 -3.37 4.04 -6.81
CA ALA A 192 -1.99 4.05 -6.34
C ALA A 192 -1.88 4.69 -4.97
N VAL A 193 -0.87 4.29 -4.22
CA VAL A 193 -0.50 4.93 -2.97
C VAL A 193 1.02 4.93 -2.80
N ALA A 194 1.56 6.08 -2.42
CA ALA A 194 2.93 6.20 -1.94
C ALA A 194 3.05 5.58 -0.56
N CYS A 195 3.98 4.66 -0.44
CA CYS A 195 4.33 3.96 0.78
C CYS A 195 5.86 4.01 0.90
N GLY A 196 6.51 2.86 0.80
CA GLY A 196 7.95 2.71 0.91
C GLY A 196 8.43 2.30 2.31
N PRO A 197 9.70 1.90 2.42
CA PRO A 197 10.71 1.92 1.37
C PRO A 197 10.49 0.82 0.34
N ARG A 198 11.11 0.98 -0.83
CA ARG A 198 11.27 -0.14 -1.75
C ARG A 198 12.23 -1.14 -1.13
N LEU A 199 11.88 -2.42 -1.18
CA LEU A 199 12.69 -3.54 -0.67
C LEU A 199 13.36 -4.32 -1.80
N TYR A 200 12.68 -4.43 -2.94
CA TYR A 200 13.19 -5.03 -4.17
C TYR A 200 12.98 -4.09 -5.36
N ALA A 201 14.00 -3.98 -6.20
CA ALA A 201 13.93 -3.26 -7.47
C ALA A 201 14.53 -4.13 -8.58
N GLN A 202 13.74 -4.39 -9.63
CA GLN A 202 14.19 -5.18 -10.79
C GLN A 202 14.71 -6.58 -10.41
N GLY A 203 14.03 -7.25 -9.47
CA GLY A 203 14.42 -8.58 -8.98
C GLY A 203 15.62 -8.58 -8.01
N ILE A 204 16.21 -7.42 -7.71
CA ILE A 204 17.37 -7.31 -6.81
C ILE A 204 16.91 -6.70 -5.49
N ARG A 205 17.35 -7.30 -4.37
CA ARG A 205 17.15 -6.73 -3.04
C ARG A 205 17.81 -5.35 -2.97
N ARG A 206 16.99 -4.32 -2.78
CA ARG A 206 17.40 -2.91 -2.71
C ARG A 206 16.50 -2.21 -1.69
N ILE A 207 16.96 -2.16 -0.45
CA ILE A 207 16.28 -1.48 0.67
C ILE A 207 16.62 0.01 0.63
N THR A 208 15.62 0.85 0.35
CA THR A 208 15.79 2.29 0.06
C THR A 208 15.33 3.22 1.17
N ASP A 209 15.21 2.75 2.41
CA ASP A 209 14.72 3.52 3.56
C ASP A 209 15.49 4.84 3.78
N LYS A 210 16.82 4.79 3.72
CA LYS A 210 17.67 5.98 3.86
C LYS A 210 17.52 6.96 2.70
N GLU A 211 17.33 6.46 1.48
CA GLU A 211 17.14 7.27 0.27
C GLU A 211 15.75 7.91 0.25
N GLU A 212 14.72 7.19 0.70
CA GLU A 212 13.33 7.64 0.80
C GLU A 212 13.02 8.40 2.11
N ARG A 213 14.06 8.64 2.92
CA ARG A 213 14.01 9.38 4.21
C ARG A 213 13.00 8.81 5.20
N LEU A 214 12.93 7.49 5.27
CA LEU A 214 12.14 6.77 6.24
C LEU A 214 13.02 6.42 7.43
N VAL A 215 12.64 6.92 8.60
CA VAL A 215 13.33 6.60 9.87
C VAL A 215 12.51 5.54 10.56
N SER A 216 12.89 4.29 10.35
CA SER A 216 12.18 3.17 10.96
C SER A 216 13.15 2.02 11.28
N PRO A 217 14.22 2.27 12.06
CA PRO A 217 15.17 1.22 12.43
C PRO A 217 14.53 0.19 13.36
N GLY A 218 15.04 -1.04 13.30
CA GLY A 218 14.67 -2.12 14.23
C GLY A 218 13.39 -2.86 13.88
N ASN A 219 12.97 -3.69 14.84
CA ASN A 219 11.82 -4.56 14.77
C ASN A 219 10.54 -3.78 15.06
N LEU A 220 9.70 -3.65 14.03
CA LEU A 220 8.41 -2.95 14.11
C LEU A 220 7.35 -3.79 13.42
N ILE A 221 6.08 -3.44 13.67
CA ILE A 221 4.99 -3.93 12.84
C ILE A 221 5.20 -3.40 11.41
N ARG A 222 5.24 -4.30 10.43
CA ARG A 222 5.46 -3.96 9.02
C ARG A 222 4.28 -4.39 8.18
N ALA A 223 3.75 -3.45 7.41
CA ALA A 223 2.85 -3.73 6.31
C ALA A 223 3.65 -3.74 5.02
N PHE A 224 3.47 -4.76 4.17
CA PHE A 224 4.20 -4.90 2.93
C PHE A 224 3.33 -5.43 1.80
N VAL A 225 3.81 -5.18 0.59
CA VAL A 225 3.24 -5.74 -0.64
C VAL A 225 4.36 -6.20 -1.55
N ALA A 226 4.10 -7.26 -2.29
CA ALA A 226 5.02 -7.78 -3.30
C ALA A 226 4.23 -8.37 -4.47
N TYR A 227 4.89 -8.52 -5.60
CA TYR A 227 4.41 -9.36 -6.70
C TYR A 227 5.60 -10.01 -7.36
N ASP A 228 5.37 -11.18 -7.94
CA ASP A 228 6.30 -11.85 -8.83
C ASP A 228 5.83 -11.71 -10.28
N THR A 229 6.67 -12.16 -11.21
CA THR A 229 6.35 -12.14 -12.63
C THR A 229 6.69 -13.48 -13.28
N ASP A 230 5.97 -13.84 -14.33
CA ASP A 230 6.35 -14.95 -15.21
C ASP A 230 7.61 -14.63 -16.04
N ALA A 231 8.03 -15.58 -16.87
CA ALA A 231 9.20 -15.43 -17.76
C ALA A 231 9.07 -14.30 -18.79
N SER A 232 7.84 -13.82 -19.08
CA SER A 232 7.60 -12.67 -19.96
C SER A 232 7.64 -11.32 -19.23
N GLY A 233 7.79 -11.34 -17.90
CA GLY A 233 7.76 -10.15 -17.05
C GLY A 233 6.34 -9.69 -16.68
N LYS A 234 5.31 -10.50 -16.94
CA LYS A 234 3.93 -10.19 -16.57
C LYS A 234 3.69 -10.56 -15.09
N PRO A 235 3.09 -9.69 -14.27
CA PRO A 235 2.71 -10.05 -12.91
C PRO A 235 1.73 -11.24 -12.87
N VAL A 236 2.01 -12.23 -12.01
CA VAL A 236 1.18 -13.44 -11.88
C VAL A 236 0.65 -13.66 -10.47
N HIS A 237 1.45 -13.40 -9.43
CA HIS A 237 0.99 -13.39 -8.05
C HIS A 237 1.18 -12.03 -7.42
N PHE A 238 0.26 -11.69 -6.52
CA PHE A 238 0.36 -10.52 -5.67
C PHE A 238 0.20 -10.93 -4.21
N VAL A 239 1.03 -10.39 -3.33
CA VAL A 239 0.99 -10.66 -1.90
C VAL A 239 0.80 -9.35 -1.16
N MET A 240 -0.13 -9.35 -0.21
CA MET A 240 -0.16 -8.39 0.89
C MET A 240 0.27 -9.10 2.15
N GLY A 241 1.04 -8.43 3.00
CA GLY A 241 1.46 -9.05 4.24
C GLY A 241 1.66 -8.08 5.37
N ARG A 242 1.64 -8.66 6.58
CA ARG A 242 1.96 -8.01 7.84
C ARG A 242 2.97 -8.87 8.58
N ALA A 243 3.96 -8.23 9.20
CA ALA A 243 4.77 -8.81 10.25
C ALA A 243 4.52 -8.04 11.55
N ASP A 244 4.50 -8.72 12.68
CA ASP A 244 4.29 -8.08 14.00
C ASP A 244 5.58 -7.49 14.56
N SER A 245 6.73 -8.04 14.18
CA SER A 245 8.04 -7.59 14.65
C SER A 245 9.14 -7.93 13.64
N ALA A 246 9.39 -7.03 12.67
CA ALA A 246 10.43 -7.25 11.66
C ALA A 246 11.17 -5.97 11.25
N THR A 247 12.44 -6.13 10.92
CA THR A 247 13.26 -5.17 10.16
C THR A 247 12.90 -5.20 8.67
N TYR A 248 13.34 -4.19 7.91
CA TYR A 248 13.22 -4.23 6.45
C TYR A 248 14.00 -5.37 5.79
N VAL A 249 15.05 -5.88 6.45
CA VAL A 249 15.86 -6.99 5.93
C VAL A 249 15.11 -8.31 6.10
N GLU A 250 14.39 -8.51 7.19
CA GLU A 250 13.61 -9.74 7.41
C GLU A 250 12.35 -9.81 6.56
N VAL A 251 11.78 -8.65 6.20
CA VAL A 251 10.66 -8.56 5.24
C VAL A 251 11.15 -8.78 3.79
N ALA A 252 12.40 -8.44 3.49
CA ALA A 252 12.96 -8.48 2.14
C ALA A 252 13.66 -9.82 1.84
#